data_AF-A0AB35HQR9-F1
#
_entry.id   AF-A0AB35HQR9-F1
#
_cell.length_a   1.000
_cell.length_b   1.000
_cell.length_c   1.000
_cell.angle_alpha   90.00
_cell.angle_beta   90.00
_cell.angle_gamma   90.00
#
_symmetry.space_group_name_H-M   'P 1'
#
loop_
_entity.id
_entity.type
_entity.pdbx_description
1 polymer ?
#
loop_
_entity_poly.entity_id
_entity_poly.type
_entity_poly.pdbx_seq_one_letter_code
_entity_poly.pdbx_strand_id
1 'polypeptide(L)'
;MNHGKSRQQTVRWEQPKIHFTDRTYVSDAEAVIKELKDKRFKVGRDILTTSQIRNLLSLTSTVYDEALSSGVENVMDQVAYLRVQFVYQSGRNEAVKKLVELSRILDILKIIQKHQKKQDLIRFCRYMEALVAYFKYHGGRD
;
A
#
# COMPACT_ATOMS: atom_id res chain seq x y z
N MET A 1 -37.01 -15.52 22.59
CA MET A 1 -35.76 -15.94 21.90
C MET A 1 -34.97 -14.70 21.53
N ASN A 2 -34.06 -14.27 22.41
CA ASN A 2 -33.30 -13.02 22.23
C ASN A 2 -31.99 -13.36 21.51
N HIS A 3 -31.91 -13.05 20.21
CA HIS A 3 -30.65 -13.17 19.47
C HIS A 3 -29.78 -11.97 19.85
N GLY A 4 -28.87 -12.19 20.79
CA GLY A 4 -27.85 -11.23 21.18
C GLY A 4 -27.04 -10.82 19.96
N LYS A 5 -27.25 -9.58 19.50
CA LYS A 5 -26.34 -8.91 18.57
C LYS A 5 -24.99 -8.80 19.29
N SER A 6 -24.06 -9.67 18.93
CA SER A 6 -22.66 -9.56 19.31
C SER A 6 -22.15 -8.20 18.85
N ARG A 7 -21.98 -7.29 19.81
CA ARG A 7 -21.29 -6.01 19.63
C ARG A 7 -19.91 -6.32 19.05
N GLN A 8 -19.70 -6.10 17.75
CA GLN A 8 -18.36 -6.07 17.18
C GLN A 8 -17.64 -4.88 17.82
N GLN A 9 -16.72 -5.18 18.73
CA GLN A 9 -15.79 -4.22 19.27
C GLN A 9 -14.98 -3.66 18.09
N THR A 10 -15.23 -2.40 17.71
CA THR A 10 -14.58 -1.78 16.55
C THR A 10 -13.09 -1.70 16.85
N VAL A 11 -12.26 -2.46 16.12
CA VAL A 11 -10.80 -2.38 16.25
C VAL A 11 -10.38 -0.95 15.93
N ARG A 12 -9.75 -0.27 16.89
CA ARG A 12 -9.21 1.08 16.69
C ARG A 12 -7.90 0.98 15.92
N TRP A 13 -7.82 1.73 14.83
CA TRP A 13 -6.61 1.87 14.01
C TRP A 13 -5.97 3.22 14.27
N GLU A 14 -4.67 3.24 14.48
CA GLU A 14 -3.90 4.48 14.46
C GLU A 14 -3.56 4.82 13.00
N GLN A 15 -3.73 6.08 12.60
CA GLN A 15 -3.32 6.50 11.26
C GLN A 15 -1.88 7.05 11.31
N PRO A 16 -0.91 6.35 10.72
CA PRO A 16 0.45 6.87 10.64
C PRO A 16 0.48 8.13 9.78
N LYS A 17 1.26 9.12 10.21
CA LYS A 17 1.42 10.36 9.45
C LYS A 17 2.43 10.14 8.31
N ILE A 18 1.92 9.89 7.10
CA ILE A 18 2.76 9.68 5.90
C ILE A 18 3.17 11.03 5.30
N HIS A 19 4.47 11.30 5.25
CA HIS A 19 5.03 12.54 4.67
C HIS A 19 5.54 12.32 3.24
N PHE A 20 5.94 11.09 2.89
CA PHE A 20 6.39 10.70 1.55
C PHE A 20 7.51 11.60 0.97
N THR A 21 8.56 11.80 1.76
CA THR A 21 9.77 12.54 1.35
C THR A 21 10.95 11.60 1.14
N ASP A 22 12.04 12.07 0.51
CA ASP A 22 13.28 11.28 0.36
C ASP A 22 13.85 10.81 1.71
N ARG A 23 13.60 11.55 2.79
CA ARG A 23 14.09 11.24 4.14
C ARG A 23 13.13 10.38 4.96
N THR A 24 11.84 10.36 4.61
CA THR A 24 10.80 9.76 5.46
C THR A 24 10.13 8.54 4.86
N TYR A 25 10.19 8.30 3.54
CA TYR A 25 9.39 7.22 2.94
C TYR A 25 9.66 5.84 3.57
N VAL A 26 10.89 5.57 4.00
CA VAL A 26 11.25 4.32 4.70
C VAL A 26 10.60 4.25 6.08
N SER A 27 10.73 5.30 6.90
CA SER A 27 10.11 5.35 8.23
C SER A 27 8.59 5.38 8.17
N ASP A 28 8.03 6.03 7.14
CA ASP A 28 6.60 6.04 6.85
C ASP A 28 6.10 4.61 6.59
N ALA A 29 6.84 3.83 5.78
CA ALA A 29 6.51 2.43 5.49
C ALA A 29 6.59 1.56 6.75
N GLU A 30 7.64 1.71 7.55
CA GLU A 30 7.80 0.97 8.80
C GLU A 30 6.64 1.25 9.77
N ALA A 31 6.23 2.51 9.92
CA ALA A 31 5.12 2.88 10.80
C ALA A 31 3.80 2.22 10.37
N VAL A 32 3.53 2.16 9.06
CA VAL A 32 2.36 1.46 8.51
C VAL A 32 2.40 -0.03 8.84
N ILE A 33 3.54 -0.68 8.59
CA ILE A 33 3.68 -2.11 8.84
C ILE A 33 3.59 -2.43 10.33
N LYS A 34 4.15 -1.59 11.21
CA LYS A 34 4.04 -1.78 12.67
C LYS A 34 2.59 -1.76 13.13
N GLU A 35 1.81 -0.78 12.67
CA GLU A 35 0.37 -0.71 13.02
C GLU A 35 -0.39 -1.95 12.53
N LEU A 36 -0.12 -2.40 11.30
CA LEU A 36 -0.71 -3.64 10.78
C LEU A 36 -0.29 -4.86 11.59
N LYS A 37 1.00 -4.97 11.94
CA LYS A 37 1.56 -6.05 12.73
C LYS A 37 0.95 -6.11 14.13
N ASP A 38 0.69 -4.98 14.75
CA ASP A 38 0.04 -4.93 16.07
C ASP A 38 -1.39 -5.45 16.04
N LYS A 39 -2.04 -5.40 14.86
CA LYS A 39 -3.32 -6.07 14.58
C LYS A 39 -3.15 -7.44 13.92
N ARG A 40 -1.95 -8.03 14.04
CA ARG A 40 -1.57 -9.35 13.50
C ARG A 40 -1.80 -9.48 11.99
N PHE A 41 -1.65 -8.37 11.27
CA PHE A 41 -1.93 -8.26 9.84
C PHE A 41 -3.36 -8.65 9.44
N LYS A 42 -4.31 -8.64 10.39
CA LYS A 42 -5.67 -9.16 10.19
C LYS A 42 -6.70 -8.05 10.24
N VAL A 43 -7.62 -8.07 9.27
CA VAL A 43 -8.77 -7.16 9.19
C VAL A 43 -10.02 -7.97 8.89
N GLY A 44 -10.93 -8.05 9.87
CA GLY A 44 -12.09 -8.93 9.78
C GLY A 44 -11.65 -10.39 9.63
N ARG A 45 -12.01 -11.02 8.49
CA ARG A 45 -11.62 -12.40 8.16
C ARG A 45 -10.31 -12.49 7.37
N ASP A 46 -9.85 -11.38 6.81
CA ASP A 46 -8.73 -11.36 5.89
C ASP A 46 -7.42 -11.13 6.64
N ILE A 47 -6.36 -11.80 6.20
CA ILE A 47 -4.99 -11.61 6.68
C ILE A 47 -4.18 -11.14 5.49
N LEU A 48 -3.39 -10.08 5.69
CA LEU A 48 -2.45 -9.62 4.67
C LEU A 48 -1.33 -10.65 4.53
N THR A 49 -1.13 -11.14 3.31
CA THR A 49 -0.12 -12.16 3.00
C THR A 49 1.02 -11.62 2.16
N THR A 50 2.13 -12.37 2.12
CA THR A 50 3.26 -12.07 1.24
C THR A 50 2.85 -12.07 -0.23
N SER A 51 1.97 -12.98 -0.66
CA SER A 51 1.52 -13.06 -2.05
C SER A 51 0.76 -11.80 -2.47
N GLN A 52 -0.07 -11.26 -1.59
CA GLN A 52 -0.82 -10.03 -1.85
C GLN A 52 0.09 -8.82 -1.95
N ILE A 53 0.98 -8.60 -0.99
CA ILE A 53 1.87 -7.43 -1.02
C ILE A 53 2.90 -7.50 -2.15
N ARG A 54 3.38 -8.71 -2.51
CA ARG A 54 4.23 -8.91 -3.69
C ARG A 54 3.48 -8.66 -5.00
N ASN A 55 2.19 -9.00 -5.08
CA ASN A 55 1.39 -8.67 -6.25
C ASN A 55 1.29 -7.14 -6.44
N LEU A 56 1.08 -6.37 -5.36
CA LEU A 56 1.07 -4.91 -5.42
C LEU A 56 2.43 -4.33 -5.86
N LEU A 57 3.53 -4.90 -5.35
CA LEU A 57 4.88 -4.53 -5.78
C LEU A 57 5.07 -4.83 -7.27
N SER A 58 4.67 -6.01 -7.75
CA SER A 58 4.77 -6.39 -9.16
C SER A 58 4.07 -5.40 -10.10
N LEU A 59 2.81 -5.03 -9.77
CA LEU A 59 2.06 -4.02 -10.52
C LEU A 59 2.79 -2.67 -10.58
N THR A 60 3.44 -2.29 -9.47
CA THR A 60 4.22 -1.06 -9.38
C THR A 60 5.50 -1.15 -10.23
N SER A 61 6.23 -2.26 -10.15
CA SER A 61 7.44 -2.50 -10.92
C SER A 61 7.18 -2.46 -12.42
N THR A 62 6.06 -3.03 -12.89
CA THR A 62 5.68 -2.96 -14.32
C THR A 62 5.58 -1.52 -14.83
N VAL A 63 4.97 -0.61 -14.06
CA VAL A 63 4.86 0.80 -14.45
C VAL A 63 6.22 1.49 -14.40
N TYR A 64 7.07 1.13 -13.43
CA TYR A 64 8.41 1.69 -13.30
C TYR A 64 9.34 1.29 -14.44
N ASP A 65 9.31 0.01 -14.83
CA ASP A 65 10.13 -0.52 -15.92
C ASP A 65 9.76 0.15 -17.25
N GLU A 66 8.46 0.38 -17.49
CA GLU A 66 8.01 1.15 -18.64
C GLU A 66 8.46 2.62 -18.55
N ALA A 67 8.42 3.23 -17.36
CA ALA A 67 8.91 4.60 -17.21
C ALA A 67 10.41 4.74 -17.46
N LEU A 68 11.19 3.68 -17.25
CA LEU A 68 12.62 3.63 -17.57
C LEU A 68 12.86 3.58 -19.08
N SER A 69 11.99 2.92 -19.85
CA SER A 69 12.13 2.77 -21.30
C SER A 69 11.56 3.97 -22.06
N SER A 70 10.36 4.45 -21.71
CA SER A 70 9.62 5.44 -22.48
C SER A 70 9.58 6.84 -21.84
N GLY A 71 10.04 7.01 -20.60
CA GLY A 71 10.00 8.31 -19.89
C GLY A 71 8.78 8.42 -18.98
N VAL A 72 8.90 9.24 -17.92
CA VAL A 72 7.89 9.29 -16.85
C VAL A 72 6.57 9.88 -17.34
N GLU A 73 6.64 10.91 -18.18
CA GLU A 73 5.51 11.58 -18.79
C GLU A 73 4.63 10.64 -19.62
N ASN A 74 5.24 9.62 -20.23
CA ASN A 74 4.57 8.68 -21.13
C ASN A 74 3.88 7.52 -20.41
N VAL A 75 4.01 7.43 -19.08
CA VAL A 75 3.39 6.37 -18.27
C VAL A 75 2.25 6.86 -17.37
N MET A 76 1.77 8.10 -17.55
CA MET A 76 0.76 8.67 -16.66
C MET A 76 -0.59 7.97 -16.74
N ASP A 77 -0.96 7.45 -17.91
CA ASP A 77 -2.16 6.63 -18.08
C ASP A 77 -2.02 5.28 -17.36
N GLN A 78 -0.83 4.69 -17.38
CA GLN A 78 -0.48 3.47 -16.66
C GLN A 78 -0.48 3.72 -15.15
N VAL A 79 -0.01 4.88 -14.68
CA VAL A 79 -0.15 5.30 -13.26
C VAL A 79 -1.62 5.46 -12.88
N ALA A 80 -2.46 6.01 -13.76
CA ALA A 80 -3.90 6.10 -13.53
C ALA A 80 -4.54 4.71 -13.45
N TYR A 81 -4.15 3.80 -14.33
CA TYR A 81 -4.62 2.42 -14.32
C TYR A 81 -4.11 1.63 -13.10
N LEU A 82 -2.88 1.88 -12.66
CA LEU A 82 -2.32 1.31 -11.43
C LEU A 82 -3.22 1.67 -10.23
N ARG A 83 -3.72 2.90 -10.14
CA ARG A 83 -4.69 3.28 -9.10
C ARG A 83 -5.96 2.44 -9.16
N VAL A 84 -6.51 2.18 -10.35
CA VAL A 84 -7.68 1.30 -10.54
C VAL A 84 -7.36 -0.11 -10.06
N GLN A 85 -6.18 -0.64 -10.39
CA GLN A 85 -5.75 -1.95 -9.91
C GLN A 85 -5.64 -2.00 -8.39
N PHE A 86 -5.05 -1.00 -7.73
CA PHE A 86 -5.00 -0.92 -6.26
C PHE A 86 -6.39 -0.85 -5.63
N VAL A 87 -7.34 -0.10 -6.22
CA VAL A 87 -8.74 -0.08 -5.79
C VAL A 87 -9.38 -1.46 -5.93
N TYR A 88 -9.16 -2.14 -7.05
CA TYR A 88 -9.69 -3.49 -7.28
C TYR A 88 -9.14 -4.51 -6.28
N GLN A 89 -7.82 -4.50 -6.03
CA GLN A 89 -7.21 -5.38 -5.02
C GLN A 89 -7.75 -5.09 -3.61
N SER A 90 -7.98 -3.81 -3.29
CA SER A 90 -8.60 -3.39 -2.03
C SER A 90 -10.05 -3.89 -1.91
N GLY A 91 -10.82 -3.88 -3.00
CA GLY A 91 -12.20 -4.37 -3.00
C GLY A 91 -12.32 -5.89 -2.81
N ARG A 92 -11.25 -6.65 -3.05
CA ARG A 92 -11.23 -8.11 -2.92
C ARG A 92 -10.77 -8.60 -1.54
N ASN A 93 -10.10 -7.75 -0.77
CA ASN A 93 -9.52 -8.14 0.50
C ASN A 93 -9.38 -6.93 1.45
N GLU A 94 -10.01 -7.03 2.62
CA GLU A 94 -10.06 -5.92 3.59
C GLU A 94 -8.70 -5.62 4.24
N ALA A 95 -7.81 -6.62 4.33
CA ALA A 95 -6.45 -6.41 4.84
C ALA A 95 -5.58 -5.65 3.83
N VAL A 96 -5.72 -5.96 2.54
CA VAL A 96 -5.11 -5.18 1.45
C VAL A 96 -5.63 -3.75 1.43
N LYS A 97 -6.96 -3.57 1.52
CA LYS A 97 -7.57 -2.24 1.63
C LYS A 97 -6.99 -1.44 2.79
N LYS A 98 -6.85 -2.06 3.97
CA LYS A 98 -6.29 -1.39 5.13
C LYS A 98 -4.83 -0.98 4.93
N LEU A 99 -4.01 -1.84 4.30
CA LEU A 99 -2.65 -1.47 3.90
C LEU A 99 -2.66 -0.25 2.99
N VAL A 100 -3.48 -0.25 1.94
CA VAL A 100 -3.57 0.84 0.94
C VAL A 100 -4.03 2.16 1.59
N GLU A 101 -4.98 2.10 2.51
CA GLU A 101 -5.45 3.25 3.27
C GLU A 101 -4.36 3.83 4.19
N LEU A 102 -3.75 3.01 5.05
CA LEU A 102 -2.75 3.48 6.03
C LEU A 102 -1.47 3.99 5.34
N SER A 103 -1.07 3.35 4.25
CA SER A 103 0.11 3.75 3.45
C SER A 103 -0.15 4.94 2.53
N ARG A 104 -1.41 5.37 2.38
CA ARG A 104 -1.85 6.46 1.49
C ARG A 104 -1.42 6.27 0.03
N ILE A 105 -1.32 5.03 -0.45
CA ILE A 105 -0.87 4.71 -1.81
C ILE A 105 -1.67 5.44 -2.88
N LEU A 106 -3.00 5.47 -2.77
CA LEU A 106 -3.84 6.11 -3.78
C LEU A 106 -3.64 7.63 -3.85
N ASP A 107 -3.34 8.28 -2.72
CA ASP A 107 -3.03 9.70 -2.68
C ASP A 107 -1.65 9.99 -3.29
N ILE A 108 -0.66 9.16 -2.96
CA ILE A 108 0.69 9.27 -3.52
C ILE A 108 0.66 9.10 -5.04
N LEU A 109 -0.07 8.11 -5.55
CA LEU A 109 -0.24 7.91 -7.00
C LEU A 109 -0.92 9.11 -7.69
N LYS A 110 -1.91 9.75 -7.05
CA LYS A 110 -2.49 11.01 -7.58
C LYS A 110 -1.46 12.14 -7.65
N ILE A 111 -0.61 12.26 -6.63
CA ILE A 111 0.47 13.27 -6.58
C ILE A 111 1.47 13.02 -7.72
N ILE A 112 1.89 11.77 -7.92
CA ILE A 112 2.81 11.38 -9.00
C ILE A 112 2.20 11.71 -10.36
N GLN A 113 0.93 11.37 -10.58
CA GLN A 113 0.21 11.68 -11.82
C GLN A 113 0.15 13.19 -12.10
N LYS A 114 -0.01 14.00 -11.04
CA LYS A 114 -0.08 15.46 -11.14
C LYS A 114 1.29 16.10 -11.39
N HIS A 115 2.33 15.63 -10.70
CA HIS A 115 3.67 16.21 -10.77
C HIS A 115 4.48 15.71 -11.97
N GLN A 116 4.24 14.47 -12.41
CA GLN A 116 4.93 13.81 -13.50
C GLN A 116 6.46 13.83 -13.34
N LYS A 117 6.94 13.74 -12.09
CA LYS A 117 8.37 13.74 -11.77
C LYS A 117 8.90 12.33 -11.64
N LYS A 118 9.98 12.03 -12.37
CA LYS A 118 10.69 10.75 -12.27
C LYS A 118 11.08 10.40 -10.84
N GLN A 119 11.51 11.39 -10.05
CA GLN A 119 11.90 11.21 -8.66
C GLN A 119 10.72 10.75 -7.78
N ASP A 120 9.51 11.28 -8.01
CA ASP A 120 8.33 10.89 -7.23
C ASP A 120 7.95 9.43 -7.53
N LEU A 121 8.06 9.00 -8.80
CA LEU A 121 7.84 7.60 -9.19
C LEU A 121 8.90 6.64 -8.61
N ILE A 122 10.19 7.00 -8.68
CA ILE A 122 11.28 6.22 -8.06
C ILE A 122 11.03 6.08 -6.55
N ARG A 123 10.67 7.17 -5.88
CA ARG A 123 10.39 7.16 -4.43
C ARG A 123 9.21 6.26 -4.11
N PHE A 124 8.16 6.24 -4.94
CA PHE A 124 7.02 5.35 -4.77
C PHE A 124 7.41 3.87 -4.91
N CYS A 125 8.24 3.53 -5.90
CA CYS A 125 8.73 2.15 -6.06
C CYS A 125 9.50 1.69 -4.83
N ARG A 126 10.44 2.51 -4.35
CA ARG A 126 11.21 2.24 -3.12
C ARG A 126 10.32 2.19 -1.87
N TYR A 127 9.25 2.98 -1.84
CA TYR A 127 8.25 2.92 -0.77
C TYR A 127 7.49 1.59 -0.76
N MET A 128 7.09 1.09 -1.94
CA MET A 128 6.48 -0.23 -2.07
C MET A 128 7.44 -1.36 -1.68
N GLU A 129 8.71 -1.26 -2.07
CA GLU A 129 9.77 -2.18 -1.63
C GLU A 129 9.94 -2.16 -0.09
N ALA A 130 9.97 -0.96 0.51
CA ALA A 130 10.09 -0.80 1.96
C ALA A 130 8.88 -1.43 2.69
N LEU A 131 7.65 -1.25 2.20
CA LEU A 131 6.46 -1.91 2.76
C LEU A 131 6.60 -3.44 2.73
N VAL A 132 7.08 -4.01 1.62
CA VAL A 132 7.33 -5.46 1.50
C VAL A 132 8.42 -5.92 2.46
N ALA A 133 9.54 -5.20 2.51
CA ALA A 133 10.68 -5.53 3.36
C ALA A 133 10.30 -5.52 4.84
N TYR A 134 9.64 -4.47 5.31
CA TYR A 134 9.18 -4.40 6.70
C TYR A 134 8.09 -5.42 7.00
N PHE A 135 7.17 -5.68 6.06
CA PHE A 135 6.17 -6.74 6.25
C PHE A 135 6.84 -8.08 6.51
N LYS A 136 7.87 -8.42 5.71
CA LYS A 136 8.62 -9.67 5.92
C LYS A 136 9.42 -9.65 7.22
N TYR A 137 10.10 -8.55 7.52
CA TYR A 137 10.89 -8.37 8.74
C TYR A 137 10.04 -8.53 10.02
N HIS A 138 8.81 -8.01 10.02
CA HIS A 138 7.89 -8.11 11.14
C HIS A 138 7.04 -9.38 11.18
N GLY A 139 7.43 -10.42 10.43
CA GLY A 139 6.83 -11.75 10.52
C GLY A 139 5.55 -11.94 9.71
N GLY A 140 5.36 -11.13 8.67
CA GLY A 140 4.34 -11.35 7.66
C GLY A 140 4.42 -12.77 7.08
N ARG A 141 3.27 -13.44 7.03
CA ARG A 141 3.17 -14.86 6.61
C ARG A 141 2.72 -14.97 5.16
N ASP A 142 3.06 -16.11 4.56
CA ASP A 142 2.66 -16.49 3.21
C ASP A 142 1.19 -16.90 3.13
#